data_AF-A0A8S4SGZ3-F1
#
_entry.id   AF-A0A8S4SGZ3-F1
#
_cell.length_a   1.000
_cell.length_b   1.000
_cell.length_c   1.000
_cell.angle_alpha   90.00
_cell.angle_beta   90.00
_cell.angle_gamma   90.00
#
_symmetry.space_group_name_H-M   'P 1'
#
loop_
_entity.id
_entity.type
_entity.pdbx_description
1 polymer ?
#
loop_
_entity_poly.entity_id
_entity_poly.type
_entity_poly.pdbx_seq_one_letter_code
_entity_poly.pdbx_strand_id
1 'polypeptide(L)'
;MLEFNSRYTKLSNRGLDDGGLYDTFTPEQLIDNLMVYWAPGSITSSMRIYTEAFRKQHRGLRINEHSTSVPTWVMQAKHELLAQPINNLKYSNMVGYTTMDVGGHFLAFEMPEAYAADVVKAVKAFMKFHDTRTEL
;
A
#
# COMPACT_ATOMS: atom_id res chain seq x y z
N MET A 1 6.57 10.43 11.79
CA MET A 1 7.17 10.03 10.49
C MET A 1 8.06 8.81 10.68
N LEU A 2 9.23 8.93 11.34
CA LEU A 2 10.14 7.79 11.52
C LEU A 2 9.54 6.63 12.33
N GLU A 3 8.73 6.91 13.38
CA GLU A 3 8.03 5.84 14.11
C GLU A 3 7.13 4.99 13.21
N PHE A 4 6.50 5.59 12.19
CA PHE A 4 5.69 4.84 11.22
C PHE A 4 6.57 3.96 10.32
N ASN A 5 7.70 4.49 9.82
CA ASN A 5 8.66 3.69 9.03
C ASN A 5 9.19 2.50 9.83
N SER A 6 9.48 2.66 11.12
CA SER A 6 9.85 1.55 11.99
C SER A 6 8.72 0.53 12.16
N ARG A 7 7.58 0.99 12.70
CA ARG A 7 6.51 0.11 13.17
C ARG A 7 5.76 -0.58 12.03
N TYR A 8 5.59 0.10 10.90
CA TYR A 8 4.76 -0.39 9.79
C TYR A 8 5.56 -1.25 8.81
N THR A 9 6.90 -1.19 8.85
CA THR A 9 7.74 -2.19 8.20
C THR A 9 7.69 -3.51 8.97
N LYS A 10 7.92 -3.49 10.28
CA LYS A 10 7.75 -4.66 11.15
C LYS A 10 7.29 -4.24 12.54
N LEU A 11 6.17 -4.80 13.01
CA LEU A 11 5.62 -4.42 14.33
C LEU A 11 6.58 -4.72 15.48
N SER A 12 7.41 -5.77 15.35
CA SER A 12 8.42 -6.15 16.33
C SER A 12 9.52 -5.10 16.53
N ASN A 13 9.74 -4.20 15.57
CA ASN A 13 10.77 -3.18 15.65
C ASN A 13 10.57 -2.21 16.83
N ARG A 14 9.34 -2.10 17.36
CA ARG A 14 9.02 -1.31 18.56
C ARG A 14 9.80 -1.73 19.80
N GLY A 15 10.31 -2.95 19.84
CA GLY A 15 11.11 -3.47 20.96
C GLY A 15 12.61 -3.20 20.84
N LEU A 16 13.07 -2.61 19.74
CA LEU A 16 14.48 -2.29 19.49
C LEU A 16 14.79 -0.86 19.94
N ASP A 17 15.99 -0.65 20.49
CA ASP A 17 16.41 0.67 21.00
C ASP A 17 16.49 1.73 19.89
N ASP A 18 16.88 1.33 18.68
CA ASP A 18 16.95 2.18 17.48
C ASP A 18 15.68 2.11 16.60
N GLY A 19 14.69 1.33 17.03
CA GLY A 19 13.47 1.08 16.29
C GLY A 19 13.67 0.31 14.98
N GLY A 20 14.81 -0.37 14.76
CA GLY A 20 15.07 -1.13 13.52
C GLY A 20 14.96 -0.31 12.24
N LEU A 21 15.21 1.00 12.32
CA LEU A 21 15.03 1.94 11.20
C LEU A 21 16.04 1.68 10.08
N TYR A 22 17.24 1.26 10.45
CA TYR A 22 18.38 1.08 9.54
C TYR A 22 18.47 -0.33 8.95
N ASP A 23 17.59 -1.25 9.38
CA ASP A 23 17.52 -2.62 8.85
C ASP A 23 17.04 -2.65 7.40
N THR A 24 16.20 -1.68 7.03
CA THR A 24 15.51 -1.65 5.73
C THR A 24 15.84 -0.39 4.93
N PHE A 25 16.10 0.75 5.60
CA PHE A 25 16.30 2.03 4.94
C PHE A 25 17.63 2.66 5.34
N THR A 26 18.25 3.34 4.39
CA THR A 26 19.40 4.21 4.68
C THR A 26 18.95 5.49 5.41
N PRO A 27 19.81 6.14 6.20
CA PRO A 27 19.52 7.43 6.81
C PRO A 27 19.08 8.49 5.78
N GLU A 28 19.73 8.51 4.61
CA GLU A 28 19.44 9.44 3.52
C GLU A 28 18.02 9.24 2.99
N GLN A 29 17.62 8.00 2.73
CA GLN A 29 16.26 7.66 2.29
C GLN A 29 15.17 8.12 3.27
N LEU A 30 15.43 7.96 4.58
CA LEU A 30 14.51 8.41 5.62
C LEU A 30 14.43 9.93 5.71
N ILE A 31 15.56 10.62 5.57
CA ILE A 31 15.63 12.08 5.57
C ILE A 31 14.99 12.64 4.30
N ASP A 32 15.20 12.05 3.13
CA ASP A 32 14.56 12.47 1.88
C ASP A 32 13.03 12.45 2.00
N ASN A 33 12.49 11.36 2.57
CA ASN A 33 11.06 11.28 2.84
C ASN A 33 10.60 12.39 3.81
N LEU A 34 11.38 12.67 4.85
CA LEU A 34 11.08 13.76 5.80
C LEU A 34 11.12 15.14 5.10
N MET A 35 12.07 15.36 4.21
CA MET A 35 12.27 16.64 3.50
C MET A 35 11.11 16.96 2.55
N VAL A 36 10.43 15.96 1.98
CA VAL A 36 9.19 16.14 1.22
C VAL A 36 8.09 16.81 2.04
N TYR A 37 8.07 16.63 3.36
CA TYR A 37 7.11 17.29 4.25
C TYR A 37 7.64 18.58 4.85
N TRP A 38 8.92 18.60 5.20
CA TRP A 38 9.56 19.74 5.86
C TRP A 38 9.74 20.94 4.94
N ALA A 39 10.39 20.76 3.79
CA ALA A 39 10.72 21.86 2.89
C ALA A 39 9.48 22.67 2.42
N PRO A 40 8.35 22.05 2.05
CA PRO A 40 7.13 22.79 1.70
C PRO A 40 6.23 23.15 2.89
N GLY A 41 6.58 22.77 4.13
CA GLY A 41 5.74 23.00 5.32
C GLY A 41 4.38 22.29 5.26
N SER A 42 4.32 21.09 4.66
CA SER A 42 3.07 20.42 4.27
C SER A 42 2.51 19.45 5.31
N ILE A 43 3.09 19.38 6.52
CA ILE A 43 2.65 18.42 7.54
C ILE A 43 1.17 18.61 7.90
N THR A 44 0.72 19.85 8.13
CA THR A 44 -0.67 20.14 8.49
C THR A 44 -1.64 19.88 7.34
N SER A 45 -1.28 20.26 6.10
CA SER A 45 -2.15 20.02 4.95
C SER A 45 -2.28 18.53 4.63
N SER A 46 -1.19 17.75 4.76
CA SER A 46 -1.21 16.29 4.58
C SER A 46 -2.15 15.59 5.57
N MET A 47 -2.25 16.09 6.81
CA MET A 47 -3.12 15.51 7.84
C MET A 47 -4.61 15.81 7.62
N ARG A 48 -4.97 16.86 6.86
CA ARG A 48 -6.38 17.24 6.64
C ARG A 48 -7.19 16.15 5.95
N ILE A 49 -6.55 15.30 5.13
CA ILE A 49 -7.22 14.19 4.45
C ILE A 49 -7.90 13.24 5.45
N TYR A 50 -7.32 13.03 6.63
CA TYR A 50 -7.92 12.17 7.65
C TYR A 50 -9.22 12.77 8.19
N THR A 51 -9.23 14.08 8.49
CA THR A 51 -10.45 14.77 8.92
C THR A 51 -11.52 14.66 7.85
N GLU A 52 -11.19 14.95 6.59
CA GLU A 52 -12.14 14.91 5.49
C GLU A 52 -12.66 13.49 5.20
N ALA A 53 -11.80 12.48 5.24
CA ALA A 53 -12.19 11.08 5.05
C ALA A 53 -13.14 10.58 6.16
N PHE A 54 -13.01 11.11 7.38
CA PHE A 54 -13.88 10.72 8.50
C PHE A 54 -15.12 11.59 8.69
N ARG A 55 -15.33 12.63 7.86
CA ARG A 55 -16.58 13.42 7.89
C ARG A 55 -17.79 12.57 7.58
N LYS A 56 -18.93 12.91 8.19
CA LYS A 56 -20.21 12.21 7.99
C LYS A 56 -20.62 12.19 6.51
N GLN A 57 -20.41 13.29 5.80
CA GLN A 57 -20.72 13.41 4.38
C GLN A 57 -19.92 12.38 3.55
N HIS A 58 -18.61 12.27 3.79
CA HIS A 58 -17.76 11.32 3.07
C HIS A 58 -18.10 9.87 3.42
N ARG A 59 -18.27 9.56 4.71
CA ARG A 59 -18.71 8.21 5.14
C ARG A 59 -20.10 7.84 4.59
N GLY A 60 -20.99 8.82 4.43
CA GLY A 60 -22.31 8.65 3.84
C GLY A 60 -22.29 8.19 2.37
N LEU A 61 -21.17 8.34 1.67
CA LEU A 61 -21.00 7.80 0.30
C LEU A 61 -20.93 6.26 0.28
N ARG A 62 -20.65 5.62 1.42
CA ARG A 62 -20.58 4.14 1.56
C ARG A 62 -19.68 3.49 0.50
N ILE A 63 -18.56 4.13 0.16
CA ILE A 63 -17.65 3.72 -0.94
C ILE A 63 -17.21 2.25 -0.82
N ASN A 64 -17.02 1.77 0.41
CA ASN A 64 -16.59 0.38 0.65
C ASN A 64 -17.67 -0.68 0.36
N GLU A 65 -18.92 -0.28 0.21
CA GLU A 65 -20.03 -1.19 -0.06
C GLU A 65 -20.30 -1.35 -1.55
N HIS A 66 -19.73 -0.48 -2.38
CA HIS A 66 -19.84 -0.56 -3.83
C HIS A 66 -18.76 -1.48 -4.38
N SER A 67 -19.18 -2.53 -5.10
CA SER A 67 -18.26 -3.41 -5.80
C SER A 67 -17.66 -2.71 -7.03
N THR A 68 -16.42 -3.05 -7.35
CA THR A 68 -15.70 -2.54 -8.51
C THR A 68 -15.54 -3.65 -9.54
N SER A 69 -16.03 -3.39 -10.77
CA SER A 69 -15.92 -4.30 -11.92
C SER A 69 -14.62 -4.13 -12.71
N VAL A 70 -13.72 -3.25 -12.28
CA VAL A 70 -12.40 -3.09 -12.90
C VAL A 70 -11.53 -4.31 -12.56
N PRO A 71 -10.77 -4.87 -13.52
CA PRO A 71 -9.82 -5.94 -13.23
C PRO A 71 -8.84 -5.50 -12.14
N THR A 72 -8.75 -6.28 -11.07
CA THR A 72 -7.99 -5.93 -9.87
C THR A 72 -6.90 -6.95 -9.58
N TRP A 73 -5.73 -6.46 -9.15
CA TRP A 73 -4.62 -7.26 -8.66
C TRP A 73 -4.25 -6.82 -7.24
N VAL A 74 -3.93 -7.77 -6.37
CA VAL A 74 -3.62 -7.49 -4.96
C VAL A 74 -2.25 -8.06 -4.60
N MET A 75 -1.37 -7.21 -4.06
CA MET A 75 -0.09 -7.61 -3.49
C MET A 75 -0.15 -7.46 -1.98
N GLN A 76 0.14 -8.52 -1.23
CA GLN A 76 0.04 -8.55 0.23
C GLN A 76 1.38 -8.92 0.87
N ALA A 77 1.93 -7.97 1.61
CA ALA A 77 3.14 -8.16 2.41
C ALA A 77 2.83 -8.94 3.70
N LYS A 78 3.84 -9.65 4.24
CA LYS A 78 3.69 -10.41 5.49
C LYS A 78 3.34 -9.55 6.70
N HIS A 79 3.92 -8.35 6.78
CA HIS A 79 3.79 -7.46 7.92
C HIS A 79 2.83 -6.28 7.67
N GLU A 80 1.95 -6.40 6.67
CA GLU A 80 0.93 -5.39 6.40
C GLU A 80 -0.04 -5.24 7.59
N LEU A 81 -0.40 -3.99 7.91
CA LEU A 81 -1.21 -3.66 9.09
C LEU A 81 -2.64 -4.18 8.99
N LEU A 82 -3.21 -4.10 7.79
CA LEU A 82 -4.61 -4.41 7.50
C LEU A 82 -4.71 -5.37 6.32
N ALA A 83 -4.12 -6.55 6.45
CA ALA A 83 -4.30 -7.61 5.48
C ALA A 83 -5.79 -8.00 5.39
N GLN A 84 -6.34 -7.95 4.17
CA GLN A 84 -7.72 -8.34 3.90
C GLN A 84 -7.78 -9.71 3.23
N PRO A 85 -8.84 -10.49 3.45
CA PRO A 85 -9.00 -11.74 2.73
C PRO A 85 -9.11 -11.46 1.22
N ILE A 86 -8.44 -12.30 0.42
CA ILE A 86 -8.35 -12.14 -1.04
C ILE A 86 -9.73 -12.24 -1.70
N ASN A 87 -10.65 -13.03 -1.15
CA ASN A 87 -12.02 -13.17 -1.65
C ASN A 87 -12.96 -12.00 -1.26
N ASN A 88 -12.43 -10.79 -1.14
CA ASN A 88 -13.22 -9.61 -0.79
C ASN A 88 -14.24 -9.28 -1.91
N LEU A 89 -15.53 -9.31 -1.54
CA LEU A 89 -16.67 -9.01 -2.42
C LEU A 89 -16.61 -7.61 -3.06
N LYS A 90 -15.75 -6.71 -2.56
CA LYS A 90 -15.49 -5.40 -3.15
C LYS A 90 -14.90 -5.49 -4.57
N TYR A 91 -14.14 -6.53 -4.89
CA TYR A 91 -13.45 -6.67 -6.18
C TYR A 91 -14.02 -7.83 -6.97
N SER A 92 -15.03 -7.57 -7.81
CA SER A 92 -15.75 -8.63 -8.53
C SER A 92 -14.92 -9.27 -9.65
N ASN A 93 -13.99 -8.52 -10.24
CA ASN A 93 -13.07 -9.01 -11.27
C ASN A 93 -11.63 -9.10 -10.71
N MET A 94 -11.39 -9.96 -9.74
CA MET A 94 -10.04 -10.22 -9.27
C MET A 94 -9.28 -11.09 -10.27
N VAL A 95 -8.25 -10.52 -10.90
CA VAL A 95 -7.44 -11.18 -11.93
C VAL A 95 -6.31 -12.00 -11.31
N GLY A 96 -5.85 -11.63 -10.13
CA GLY A 96 -4.84 -12.38 -9.39
C GLY A 96 -4.40 -11.66 -8.13
N TYR A 97 -3.51 -12.33 -7.41
CA TYR A 97 -2.90 -11.80 -6.20
C TYR A 97 -1.50 -12.39 -6.02
N THR A 98 -0.68 -11.69 -5.24
CA THR A 98 0.64 -12.13 -4.80
C THR A 98 0.73 -11.95 -3.29
N THR A 99 1.01 -13.01 -2.56
CA THR A 99 1.33 -12.98 -1.13
C THR A 99 2.83 -13.11 -0.94
N MET A 100 3.39 -12.34 -0.02
CA MET A 100 4.82 -12.35 0.28
C MET A 100 5.10 -12.86 1.69
N ASP A 101 6.21 -13.57 1.84
CA ASP A 101 6.71 -14.04 3.15
C ASP A 101 7.60 -13.00 3.87
N VAL A 102 7.76 -11.83 3.27
CA VAL A 102 8.59 -10.71 3.74
C VAL A 102 7.91 -9.37 3.38
N GLY A 103 8.48 -8.27 3.87
CA GLY A 103 8.01 -6.91 3.63
C GLY A 103 6.89 -6.47 4.57
N GLY A 104 6.79 -5.16 4.74
CA GLY A 104 5.72 -4.47 5.47
C GLY A 104 4.95 -3.50 4.59
N HIS A 105 4.50 -2.41 5.19
CA HIS A 105 3.57 -1.47 4.58
C HIS A 105 4.15 -0.69 3.38
N PHE A 106 5.46 -0.39 3.40
CA PHE A 106 6.08 0.44 2.37
C PHE A 106 6.68 -0.40 1.23
N LEU A 107 5.94 -1.39 0.71
CA LEU A 107 6.42 -2.40 -0.25
C LEU A 107 7.32 -1.87 -1.37
N ALA A 108 6.92 -0.80 -2.05
CA ALA A 108 7.70 -0.23 -3.15
C ALA A 108 9.03 0.41 -2.69
N PHE A 109 9.09 0.88 -1.45
CA PHE A 109 10.27 1.49 -0.85
C PHE A 109 11.18 0.46 -0.18
N GLU A 110 10.59 -0.56 0.45
CA GLU A 110 11.32 -1.66 1.11
C GLU A 110 11.89 -2.67 0.11
N MET A 111 11.14 -2.99 -0.95
CA MET A 111 11.49 -4.04 -1.91
C MET A 111 11.15 -3.61 -3.35
N PRO A 112 11.88 -2.61 -3.89
CA PRO A 112 11.55 -2.00 -5.18
C PRO A 112 11.53 -3.00 -6.34
N GLU A 113 12.48 -3.94 -6.38
CA GLU A 113 12.57 -4.93 -7.46
C GLU A 113 11.40 -5.90 -7.45
N ALA A 114 11.05 -6.45 -6.27
CA ALA A 114 9.93 -7.37 -6.12
C ALA A 114 8.60 -6.68 -6.41
N TYR A 115 8.42 -5.44 -5.93
CA TYR A 115 7.25 -4.62 -6.22
C TYR A 115 7.11 -4.35 -7.72
N ALA A 116 8.17 -3.90 -8.39
CA ALA A 116 8.14 -3.61 -9.82
C ALA A 116 7.85 -4.86 -10.66
N ALA A 117 8.45 -6.00 -10.32
CA ALA A 117 8.19 -7.27 -10.98
C ALA A 117 6.72 -7.69 -10.86
N ASP A 118 6.11 -7.53 -9.68
CA ASP A 118 4.70 -7.87 -9.46
C ASP A 118 3.75 -6.91 -10.20
N VAL A 119 4.08 -5.62 -10.25
CA VAL A 119 3.32 -4.64 -11.06
C VAL A 119 3.34 -5.03 -12.54
N VAL A 120 4.51 -5.38 -13.10
CA VAL A 120 4.62 -5.83 -14.50
C VAL A 120 3.84 -7.13 -14.74
N LYS A 121 3.87 -8.06 -13.78
CA LYS A 121 3.07 -9.29 -13.82
C LYS A 121 1.56 -8.99 -13.84
N ALA A 122 1.11 -8.06 -12.99
CA ALA A 122 -0.29 -7.62 -12.93
C ALA A 122 -0.73 -6.97 -14.26
N VAL A 123 0.07 -6.08 -14.82
CA VAL A 123 -0.22 -5.42 -16.11
C VAL A 123 -0.39 -6.44 -17.23
N LYS A 124 0.50 -7.44 -17.33
CA LYS A 124 0.36 -8.52 -18.31
C LYS A 124 -0.93 -9.31 -18.12
N ALA A 125 -1.36 -9.53 -16.87
CA ALA A 125 -2.61 -10.22 -16.58
C ALA A 125 -3.83 -9.37 -16.98
N PHE A 126 -3.78 -8.06 -16.77
CA PHE A 126 -4.83 -7.14 -17.22
C PHE A 126 -4.96 -7.08 -18.74
N MET A 127 -3.84 -7.06 -19.47
CA MET A 127 -3.86 -7.12 -20.94
C MET A 127 -4.59 -8.37 -21.43
N LYS A 128 -4.22 -9.55 -20.90
CA LYS A 128 -4.89 -10.82 -21.23
C LYS A 128 -6.39 -10.81 -20.88
N PHE A 129 -6.75 -10.25 -19.73
CA PHE A 129 -8.14 -10.13 -19.31
C PHE A 129 -8.97 -9.32 -20.33
N HIS A 130 -8.39 -8.27 -20.91
CA HIS A 130 -9.06 -7.49 -21.95
C HIS A 130 -9.14 -8.21 -23.29
N ASP A 131 -8.05 -8.87 -23.73
CA ASP A 131 -8.00 -9.59 -25.00
C ASP A 131 -9.10 -10.67 -25.08
N THR A 132 -9.27 -11.45 -24.00
CA THR A 132 -10.31 -12.51 -23.92
C THR A 132 -11.76 -12.00 -23.94
N ARG A 133 -11.97 -10.71 -23.69
CA ARG A 133 -13.30 -10.09 -23.59
C ARG A 133 -13.73 -9.40 -24.88
N THR A 134 -12.79 -9.14 -25.79
CA THR A 134 -13.05 -8.60 -27.13
C THR A 134 -13.43 -9.67 -28.16
N GLU A 135 -13.28 -10.96 -27.83
CA GLU A 135 -13.63 -12.09 -28.69
C GLU A 135 -15.07 -12.60 -28.49
N LEU A 136 -15.87 -11.96 -27.61
CA LEU A 136 -17.29 -12.23 -27.34
C LEU A 136 -18.16 -11.05 -27.77
#